data_AF-A0A6C0GR11-F1
#
_entry.id   AF-A0A6C0GR11-F1
#
_cell.length_a   1.000
_cell.length_b   1.000
_cell.length_c   1.000
_cell.angle_alpha   90.00
_cell.angle_beta   90.00
_cell.angle_gamma   90.00
#
_symmetry.space_group_name_H-M   'P 1'
#
loop_
_entity.id
_entity.type
_entity.pdbx_description
1 polymer ?
#
loop_
_entity_poly.entity_id
_entity_poly.type
_entity_poly.pdbx_seq_one_letter_code
_entity_poly.pdbx_strand_id
1 'polypeptide(L)'
;MGGAFGADFSDVNIHQGEQATQVGALAFAQGNDIHFAPGQYDPQSQRGQELLGHELTHVVQQRQGRVQPTTQAGGLPVNDDHSLEAEADEMGKRAVSMQRKEDTNSQFD
;
A
#
# COMPACT_ATOMS: atom_id res chain seq x y z
N MET A 1 -2.34 6.00 11.01
CA MET A 1 -1.70 5.07 10.06
C MET A 1 -0.16 4.92 10.18
N GLY A 2 0.57 5.71 10.98
CA GLY A 2 2.03 5.49 11.17
C GLY A 2 2.41 4.31 12.09
N GLY A 3 1.50 3.85 12.96
CA GLY A 3 1.80 2.85 13.99
C GLY A 3 2.08 1.44 13.46
N ALA A 4 1.51 1.04 12.32
CA ALA A 4 1.68 -0.31 11.77
C ALA A 4 3.04 -0.52 11.10
N PHE A 5 3.61 0.54 10.55
CA PHE A 5 4.81 0.49 9.72
C PHE A 5 6.04 1.09 10.40
N GLY A 6 5.87 1.84 11.49
CA GLY A 6 6.96 2.62 12.08
C GLY A 6 7.54 3.67 11.10
N ALA A 7 6.75 4.08 10.12
CA ALA A 7 7.13 4.99 9.04
C ALA A 7 6.20 6.20 9.03
N ASP A 8 6.75 7.35 8.63
CA ASP A 8 5.95 8.55 8.37
C ASP A 8 5.36 8.49 6.96
N PHE A 9 4.05 8.72 6.87
CA PHE A 9 3.31 8.77 5.60
C PHE A 9 2.65 10.13 5.39
N SER A 10 3.08 11.17 6.11
CA SER A 10 2.53 12.53 5.99
C SER A 10 2.73 13.14 4.60
N ASP A 11 3.72 12.65 3.85
CA ASP A 11 4.09 13.05 2.50
C ASP A 11 3.56 12.09 1.42
N VAL A 12 2.75 11.08 1.78
CA VAL A 12 2.10 10.17 0.83
C VAL A 12 0.86 10.82 0.23
N ASN A 13 0.77 10.85 -1.10
CA ASN A 13 -0.38 11.35 -1.84
C ASN A 13 -1.22 10.19 -2.37
N ILE A 14 -2.53 10.29 -2.21
CA ILE A 14 -3.47 9.29 -2.72
C ILE A 14 -4.19 9.85 -3.93
N HIS A 15 -4.11 9.13 -5.04
CA HIS A 15 -4.78 9.44 -6.29
C HIS A 15 -5.80 8.36 -6.60
N GLN A 16 -6.97 8.76 -7.09
CA GLN A 16 -7.99 7.83 -7.59
C GLN A 16 -8.27 8.17 -9.04
N GLY A 17 -8.11 7.21 -9.94
CA GLY A 17 -8.27 7.47 -11.37
C GLY A 17 -7.84 6.31 -12.27
N GLU A 18 -7.80 6.57 -13.56
CA GLU A 18 -7.56 5.55 -14.57
C GLU A 18 -6.12 5.03 -14.60
N GLN A 19 -5.16 5.71 -13.96
CA GLN A 19 -3.73 5.34 -14.02
C GLN A 19 -3.50 3.89 -13.59
N ALA A 20 -4.12 3.44 -12.50
CA ALA A 20 -4.00 2.05 -12.03
C ALA A 20 -4.62 1.07 -13.03
N THR A 21 -5.78 1.41 -13.61
CA THR A 21 -6.44 0.56 -14.61
C THR A 21 -5.64 0.46 -15.92
N GLN A 22 -4.92 1.53 -16.31
CA GLN A 22 -4.10 1.56 -17.53
C GLN A 22 -2.92 0.58 -17.45
N VAL A 23 -2.44 0.29 -16.25
CA VAL A 23 -1.40 -0.72 -16.01
C VAL A 23 -1.97 -2.08 -15.57
N GLY A 24 -3.30 -2.23 -15.57
CA GLY A 24 -3.97 -3.47 -15.20
C GLY A 24 -3.93 -3.78 -13.70
N ALA A 25 -3.72 -2.78 -12.85
CA ALA A 25 -3.62 -2.93 -11.39
C ALA A 25 -4.86 -2.39 -10.66
N LEU A 26 -5.11 -2.89 -9.45
CA LEU A 26 -6.12 -2.34 -8.54
C LEU A 26 -5.61 -1.08 -7.84
N ALA A 27 -4.33 -1.09 -7.47
CA ALA A 27 -3.58 0.07 -7.04
C ALA A 27 -2.09 -0.13 -7.36
N PHE A 28 -1.29 0.93 -7.29
CA PHE A 28 0.17 0.83 -7.30
C PHE A 28 0.82 2.01 -6.59
N ALA A 29 2.00 1.79 -6.02
CA ALA A 29 2.84 2.82 -5.41
C ALA A 29 4.00 3.26 -6.34
N GLN A 30 4.18 4.57 -6.48
CA GLN A 30 5.28 5.19 -7.21
C GLN A 30 5.89 6.33 -6.39
N GLY A 31 7.01 6.07 -5.74
CA GLY A 31 7.65 7.03 -4.85
C GLY A 31 6.77 7.30 -3.63
N ASN A 32 6.21 8.51 -3.57
CA ASN A 32 5.30 8.93 -2.52
C ASN A 32 3.83 8.92 -2.96
N ASP A 33 3.55 8.57 -4.20
CA ASP A 33 2.20 8.59 -4.75
C ASP A 33 1.63 7.17 -4.78
N ILE A 34 0.39 7.02 -4.32
CA ILE A 34 -0.37 5.78 -4.42
C ILE A 34 -1.57 6.03 -5.32
N HIS A 35 -1.67 5.28 -6.41
CA HIS A 35 -2.75 5.38 -7.39
C HIS A 35 -3.70 4.21 -7.23
N PHE A 36 -4.98 4.47 -6.97
CA PHE A 36 -6.04 3.48 -6.92
C PHE A 36 -6.91 3.53 -8.19
N ALA A 37 -7.32 2.37 -8.67
CA ALA A 37 -8.35 2.27 -9.69
C ALA A 37 -9.70 2.76 -9.11
N PRO A 38 -10.64 3.24 -9.96
CA PRO A 38 -11.93 3.72 -9.50
C PRO A 38 -12.65 2.68 -8.62
N GLY A 39 -13.05 3.10 -7.42
CA GLY A 39 -13.74 2.23 -6.45
C GLY A 39 -12.84 1.28 -5.65
N GLN A 40 -11.51 1.31 -5.82
CA GLN A 40 -10.59 0.48 -5.04
C GLN A 40 -10.08 1.17 -3.76
N TYR A 41 -10.13 2.50 -3.70
CA TYR A 41 -9.79 3.22 -2.47
C TYR A 41 -11.00 3.24 -1.52
N ASP A 42 -10.97 2.33 -0.55
CA ASP A 42 -11.98 2.24 0.50
C ASP A 42 -11.30 1.98 1.86
N PRO A 43 -10.84 3.03 2.55
CA PRO A 43 -10.18 2.87 3.85
C PRO A 43 -11.14 2.41 4.96
N GLN A 44 -12.45 2.28 4.69
CA GLN A 44 -13.43 1.81 5.67
C GLN A 44 -13.73 0.32 5.54
N SER A 45 -13.46 -0.30 4.39
CA SER A 45 -13.56 -1.75 4.25
C SER A 45 -12.27 -2.45 4.60
N GLN A 46 -12.39 -3.68 5.10
CA GLN A 46 -11.25 -4.56 5.33
C GLN A 46 -10.40 -4.69 4.05
N ARG A 47 -11.03 -4.90 2.90
CA ARG A 47 -10.31 -5.11 1.64
C ARG A 47 -9.54 -3.86 1.20
N GLY A 48 -10.14 -2.67 1.29
CA GLY A 48 -9.45 -1.44 0.92
C GLY A 48 -8.36 -1.05 1.92
N GLN A 49 -8.50 -1.37 3.21
CA GLN A 49 -7.42 -1.24 4.19
C GLN A 49 -6.25 -2.19 3.92
N GLU A 50 -6.53 -3.45 3.54
CA GLU A 50 -5.48 -4.40 3.12
C GLU A 50 -4.73 -3.88 1.91
N LEU A 51 -5.46 -3.41 0.89
CA LEU A 51 -4.88 -2.86 -0.32
C LEU A 51 -4.05 -1.61 -0.03
N LEU A 52 -4.56 -0.68 0.77
CA LEU A 52 -3.81 0.52 1.15
C LEU A 52 -2.56 0.17 1.97
N GLY A 53 -2.65 -0.77 2.91
CA GLY A 53 -1.48 -1.22 3.68
C GLY A 53 -0.44 -1.92 2.80
N HIS A 54 -0.87 -2.67 1.79
CA HIS A 54 0.02 -3.27 0.79
C HIS A 54 0.79 -2.18 0.03
N GLU A 55 0.10 -1.19 -0.55
CA GLU A 55 0.74 -0.09 -1.28
C GLU A 55 1.66 0.78 -0.39
N LEU A 56 1.28 1.04 0.85
CA LEU A 56 2.14 1.74 1.81
C LEU A 56 3.42 0.97 2.12
N THR A 57 3.36 -0.38 2.10
CA THR A 57 4.56 -1.21 2.25
C THR A 57 5.53 -0.98 1.09
N HIS A 58 5.02 -0.90 -0.14
CA HIS A 58 5.85 -0.57 -1.30
C HIS A 58 6.51 0.79 -1.18
N VAL A 59 5.81 1.81 -0.68
CA VAL A 59 6.42 3.12 -0.39
C VAL A 59 7.59 2.97 0.59
N VAL A 60 7.43 2.20 1.67
CA VAL A 60 8.51 1.95 2.65
C VAL A 60 9.68 1.19 2.00
N GLN A 61 9.41 0.16 1.21
CA GLN A 61 10.43 -0.63 0.51
C GLN A 61 11.22 0.24 -0.48
N GLN A 62 10.54 1.13 -1.23
CA GLN A 62 11.16 2.09 -2.15
C GLN A 62 12.06 3.08 -1.40
N ARG A 63 11.59 3.64 -0.28
CA ARG A 63 12.38 4.55 0.58
C ARG A 63 13.63 3.89 1.18
N GLN A 64 13.54 2.60 1.49
CA GLN A 64 14.66 1.81 2.00
C GLN A 64 15.64 1.37 0.89
N GLY A 65 15.36 1.71 -0.37
CA GLY A 65 16.18 1.29 -1.51
C GLY A 65 16.15 -0.22 -1.78
N ARG A 66 15.15 -0.93 -1.23
CA ARG A 66 14.98 -2.38 -1.43
C ARG A 66 14.38 -2.73 -2.78
N VAL A 67 13.60 -1.81 -3.35
CA VAL A 67 13.01 -1.95 -4.68
C VAL A 67 14.05 -1.55 -5.73
N GLN A 68 14.77 -2.54 -6.24
CA GLN A 68 15.62 -2.40 -7.42
C GLN A 68 14.95 -3.07 -8.62
N PRO A 69 15.07 -2.53 -9.84
CA PRO A 69 14.57 -3.19 -11.03
C PRO A 69 15.24 -4.56 -11.18
N THR A 70 14.47 -5.63 -11.08
CA THR A 70 14.94 -7.01 -11.31
C THR A 70 14.54 -7.50 -12.69
N THR A 71 13.49 -6.92 -13.27
CA THR A 71 12.97 -7.26 -14.59
C THR A 71 12.48 -6.03 -15.36
N GLN A 72 12.09 -6.23 -16.62
CA GLN A 72 11.44 -5.22 -17.45
C GLN A 72 10.12 -5.77 -17.97
N ALA A 73 9.02 -5.09 -17.66
CA ALA A 73 7.69 -5.40 -18.18
C ALA A 73 7.18 -4.21 -19.00
N GLY A 74 6.89 -4.41 -20.29
CA GLY A 74 6.37 -3.34 -21.16
C GLY A 74 7.32 -2.14 -21.32
N GLY A 75 8.64 -2.33 -21.12
CA GLY A 75 9.64 -1.25 -21.16
C GLY A 75 9.79 -0.48 -19.85
N LEU A 76 9.03 -0.83 -18.80
CA LEU A 76 9.16 -0.26 -17.46
C LEU A 76 10.02 -1.17 -16.58
N PRO A 77 10.96 -0.61 -15.80
CA PRO A 77 11.68 -1.35 -14.77
C PRO A 77 10.70 -1.79 -13.67
N VAL A 78 10.60 -3.09 -13.43
CA VAL A 78 9.72 -3.67 -12.41
C VAL A 78 10.56 -4.51 -11.45
N ASN A 79 10.18 -4.49 -10.18
CA ASN A 79 10.69 -5.43 -9.20
C ASN A 79 9.70 -6.62 -9.12
N ASP A 80 10.21 -7.82 -9.36
CA ASP A 80 9.45 -9.09 -9.30
C ASP A 80 9.90 -9.95 -8.11
N ASP A 81 10.50 -9.34 -7.08
CA ASP A 81 10.92 -10.05 -5.88
C ASP A 81 9.70 -10.48 -5.06
N HIS A 82 9.36 -11.76 -5.17
CA HIS A 82 8.26 -12.39 -4.45
C HIS A 82 8.33 -12.19 -2.92
N SER A 83 9.51 -11.97 -2.34
CA SER A 83 9.63 -11.73 -0.90
C SER A 83 9.12 -10.34 -0.49
N LEU A 84 9.30 -9.33 -1.35
CA LEU A 84 8.78 -7.98 -1.11
C LEU A 84 7.26 -7.93 -1.28
N GLU A 85 6.72 -8.67 -2.26
CA GLU A 85 5.28 -8.83 -2.44
C GLU A 85 4.63 -9.54 -1.24
N ALA A 86 5.24 -10.63 -0.77
CA ALA A 86 4.74 -11.36 0.41
C ALA A 86 4.78 -10.51 1.69
N GLU A 87 5.81 -9.68 1.86
CA GLU A 87 5.87 -8.72 2.97
C GLU A 87 4.73 -7.68 2.87
N ALA A 88 4.47 -7.15 1.68
CA ALA A 88 3.38 -6.19 1.44
C ALA A 88 2.01 -6.79 1.75
N ASP A 89 1.76 -8.04 1.36
CA ASP A 89 0.54 -8.77 1.69
C ASP A 89 0.35 -8.95 3.21
N GLU A 90 1.40 -9.36 3.92
CA GLU A 90 1.33 -9.57 5.37
C GLU A 90 1.15 -8.25 6.12
N MET A 91 1.80 -7.19 5.68
CA MET A 91 1.64 -5.86 6.28
C MET A 91 0.27 -5.25 5.97
N GLY A 92 -0.27 -5.47 4.77
CA GLY A 92 -1.65 -5.12 4.42
C GLY A 92 -2.67 -5.72 5.39
N LYS A 93 -2.57 -7.04 5.66
CA LYS A 93 -3.43 -7.72 6.64
C LYS A 93 -3.27 -7.18 8.07
N ARG A 94 -2.05 -6.77 8.44
CA ARG A 94 -1.77 -6.17 9.76
C ARG A 94 -2.36 -4.77 9.91
N ALA A 95 -2.43 -3.99 8.84
CA ALA A 95 -3.03 -2.65 8.87
C ALA A 95 -4.50 -2.70 9.33
N VAL A 96 -5.27 -3.68 8.87
CA VAL A 96 -6.65 -3.94 9.34
C VAL A 96 -6.72 -4.24 10.83
N SER A 97 -5.74 -5.01 11.31
CA SER A 97 -5.75 -5.54 12.68
C SER A 97 -5.43 -4.47 13.74
N MET A 98 -4.72 -3.40 13.36
CA MET A 98 -4.44 -2.27 14.25
C MET A 98 -5.63 -1.31 14.37
N GLN A 99 -6.30 -1.01 13.26
CA GLN A 99 -7.49 -0.15 13.27
C GLN A 99 -8.59 -0.75 14.16
N ARG A 100 -8.84 -2.07 14.06
CA ARG A 100 -9.79 -2.77 14.93
C ARG A 100 -9.48 -2.65 16.42
N LYS A 101 -8.20 -2.59 16.80
CA LYS A 101 -7.78 -2.41 18.20
C LYS A 101 -7.98 -0.98 18.68
N GLU A 102 -7.73 0.02 17.82
CA GLU A 102 -8.00 1.43 18.12
C GLU A 102 -9.51 1.70 18.25
N ASP A 103 -10.33 1.15 17.36
CA ASP A 103 -11.79 1.31 17.38
C ASP A 103 -12.44 0.66 18.61
N THR A 104 -11.91 -0.49 19.07
CA THR A 104 -12.45 -1.20 20.25
C THR A 104 -12.05 -0.52 21.57
N ASN A 105 -10.95 0.24 21.58
CA ASN A 105 -10.45 0.91 22.78
C ASN A 105 -11.11 2.29 23.04
N SER A 106 -12.09 2.68 22.23
CA SER A 106 -12.80 3.97 22.33
C SER A 106 -14.23 3.85 22.90
N GLN A 107 -14.58 2.71 23.50
CA GLN A 107 -15.94 2.42 24.04
C GLN A 107 -16.00 2.39 25.58
N PHE A 108 -14.96 2.86 26.28
CA PHE A 108 -14.96 3.00 27.74
C PHE A 108 -14.40 4.37 28.15
N ASP A 109 -15.22 5.40 28.04
CA ASP A 109 -15.15 6.65 28.81
C ASP A 109 -16.58 7.15 29.10
#